data_AF-A0A939WMH3-F1
#
_entry.id   AF-A0A939WMH3-F1
#
_cell.length_a   1.000
_cell.length_b   1.000
_cell.length_c   1.000
_cell.angle_alpha   90.00
_cell.angle_beta   90.00
_cell.angle_gamma   90.00
#
_symmetry.space_group_name_H-M   'P 1'
#
loop_
_entity.id
_entity.type
_entity.pdbx_description
1 polymer ?
#
loop_
_entity_poly.entity_id
_entity_poly.type
_entity_poly.pdbx_seq_one_letter_code
_entity_poly.pdbx_strand_id
1 'polypeptide(L)'
;MDDTRIPFNNVKTVLFLIFLSILTLFVSCGGDETHGSYCAGITVSVTGRAEDDLYIKSSFNNWSLSTPMTYKDGIWSAELFLAPGSYPYAFFSAKTSETFLDSGNPLTMFDKNIRYSKLVVKDCRYPVIELAGRPEIKGKSIRFQIKFTPGISGKDPDLSKSRILLGRENADYSFDKKTGMISIDHEAKESGKYTWSFRIFDSDGFAAEVLTVPVWIEEKPFEWQNAFMYQLMTDRFSNGDESNDAPLPDIDEKANWQGGDFQGIIDKIDDNYFTDMGVNVLWISSPVANTENPGKGMGGDTRYYSPYHS
;
A
#
# COMPACT_ATOMS: atom_id res chain seq x y z
N MET A 1 -48.56 -33.40 -52.42
CA MET A 1 -49.40 -34.37 -53.15
C MET A 1 -48.47 -35.11 -54.09
N ASP A 2 -48.37 -36.42 -54.13
CA ASP A 2 -48.70 -37.54 -53.26
C ASP A 2 -47.96 -38.70 -53.96
N ASP A 3 -47.25 -39.55 -53.23
CA ASP A 3 -47.16 -41.00 -53.49
C ASP A 3 -45.98 -41.61 -52.71
N THR A 4 -46.25 -42.28 -51.59
CA THR A 4 -46.44 -43.74 -51.47
C THR A 4 -45.15 -44.53 -51.68
N ARG A 5 -44.49 -45.02 -50.62
CA ARG A 5 -44.79 -46.22 -49.81
C ARG A 5 -44.28 -47.56 -50.40
N ILE A 6 -43.14 -48.00 -49.83
CA ILE A 6 -42.74 -49.37 -49.33
C ILE A 6 -42.61 -50.53 -50.36
N PRO A 7 -42.14 -51.77 -49.99
CA PRO A 7 -41.03 -52.28 -49.14
C PRO A 7 -40.14 -53.38 -49.83
N PHE A 8 -39.07 -53.85 -49.16
CA PHE A 8 -38.85 -55.25 -48.69
C PHE A 8 -37.39 -55.78 -48.71
N ASN A 9 -36.99 -56.31 -47.54
CA ASN A 9 -36.17 -57.49 -47.20
C ASN A 9 -34.65 -57.62 -47.52
N ASN A 10 -33.88 -57.59 -46.41
CA ASN A 10 -32.96 -58.62 -45.89
C ASN A 10 -32.16 -59.51 -46.87
N VAL A 11 -30.82 -59.51 -46.76
CA VAL A 11 -29.97 -60.66 -46.33
C VAL A 11 -28.54 -60.17 -46.01
N LYS A 12 -27.95 -60.81 -44.99
CA LYS A 12 -26.60 -60.70 -44.39
C LYS A 12 -25.43 -60.64 -45.39
N THR A 13 -24.35 -59.92 -45.03
CA THR A 13 -22.94 -60.36 -45.19
C THR A 13 -22.03 -59.50 -44.29
N VAL A 14 -21.14 -60.18 -43.57
CA VAL A 14 -20.10 -59.64 -42.69
C VAL A 14 -18.94 -59.11 -43.53
N LEU A 15 -18.43 -57.90 -43.24
CA LEU A 15 -17.01 -57.59 -43.48
C LEU A 15 -16.53 -56.48 -42.54
N PHE A 16 -15.47 -56.81 -41.82
CA PHE A 16 -14.78 -55.98 -40.84
C PHE A 16 -13.84 -55.02 -41.58
N LEU A 17 -14.02 -53.71 -41.44
CA LEU A 17 -13.06 -52.70 -41.90
C LEU A 17 -12.99 -51.59 -40.85
N ILE A 18 -11.85 -51.53 -40.18
CA ILE A 18 -11.47 -50.50 -39.21
C ILE A 18 -11.21 -49.21 -39.99
N PHE A 19 -12.05 -48.20 -39.79
CA PHE A 19 -11.83 -46.85 -40.31
C PHE A 19 -11.46 -45.91 -39.16
N LEU A 20 -10.21 -45.46 -39.17
CA LEU A 20 -9.67 -44.44 -38.28
C LEU A 20 -10.32 -43.09 -38.65
N SER A 21 -11.27 -42.63 -37.83
CA SER A 21 -11.94 -41.35 -38.01
C SER A 21 -11.17 -40.25 -37.26
N ILE A 22 -10.57 -39.34 -38.05
CA ILE A 22 -10.01 -38.09 -37.56
C ILE A 22 -11.18 -37.16 -37.25
N LEU A 23 -11.54 -37.05 -35.98
CA LEU A 23 -12.53 -36.09 -35.49
C LEU A 23 -11.85 -34.73 -35.32
N THR A 24 -12.07 -33.84 -36.28
CA THR A 24 -11.72 -32.43 -36.17
C THR A 24 -12.69 -31.75 -35.21
N LEU A 25 -12.28 -31.62 -33.95
CA LEU A 25 -12.96 -30.77 -32.98
C LEU A 25 -12.56 -29.32 -33.24
N PHE A 26 -13.49 -28.56 -33.82
CA PHE A 26 -13.50 -27.10 -33.72
C PHE A 26 -13.72 -26.75 -32.24
N VAL A 27 -12.65 -26.49 -31.51
CA VAL A 27 -12.75 -25.81 -30.22
C VAL A 27 -12.99 -24.34 -30.51
N SER A 28 -14.25 -23.94 -30.39
CA SER A 28 -14.65 -22.57 -30.17
C SER A 28 -13.91 -22.05 -28.95
N CYS A 29 -12.94 -21.13 -29.15
CA CYS A 29 -12.38 -20.34 -28.06
C CYS A 29 -13.47 -19.40 -27.53
N GLY A 30 -14.26 -19.90 -26.58
CA GLY A 30 -14.97 -19.05 -25.64
C GLY A 30 -13.93 -18.41 -24.74
N GLY A 31 -13.61 -17.15 -24.98
CA GLY A 31 -12.82 -16.36 -24.05
C GLY A 31 -13.70 -16.01 -22.85
N ASP A 32 -13.45 -16.68 -21.74
CA ASP A 32 -13.64 -16.10 -20.40
C ASP A 32 -12.81 -16.91 -19.39
N GLU A 33 -11.49 -16.73 -19.43
CA GLU A 33 -10.63 -17.08 -18.31
C GLU A 33 -9.93 -15.79 -17.88
N THR A 34 -10.50 -15.11 -16.88
CA THR A 34 -9.72 -14.20 -16.04
C THR A 34 -8.66 -15.05 -15.34
N HIS A 35 -7.52 -15.28 -16.00
CA HIS A 35 -6.31 -15.68 -15.33
C HIS A 35 -5.93 -14.54 -14.40
N GLY A 36 -6.43 -14.57 -13.16
CA GLY A 36 -5.89 -13.76 -12.09
C GLY A 36 -4.40 -14.05 -12.05
N SER A 37 -3.56 -13.08 -12.41
CA SER A 37 -2.13 -13.22 -12.21
C SER A 37 -1.89 -13.31 -10.72
N TYR A 38 -1.76 -14.53 -10.20
CA TYR A 38 -1.37 -14.75 -8.82
C TYR A 38 0.09 -14.32 -8.69
N CYS A 39 0.33 -13.39 -7.77
CA CYS A 39 1.68 -12.98 -7.41
C CYS A 39 2.46 -14.15 -6.81
N ALA A 40 3.78 -14.02 -6.75
CA ALA A 40 4.61 -14.90 -5.92
C ALA A 40 4.03 -14.95 -4.50
N GLY A 41 4.11 -16.13 -3.88
CA GLY A 41 3.57 -16.35 -2.55
C GLY A 41 4.17 -15.38 -1.53
N ILE A 42 3.35 -14.86 -0.62
CA ILE A 42 3.81 -14.08 0.52
C ILE A 42 4.03 -15.01 1.71
N THR A 43 5.20 -14.93 2.33
CA THR A 43 5.50 -15.68 3.54
C THR A 43 5.11 -14.87 4.77
N VAL A 44 4.21 -15.41 5.57
CA VAL A 44 3.91 -14.90 6.92
C VAL A 44 4.61 -15.78 7.92
N SER A 45 5.33 -15.19 8.88
CA SER A 45 6.14 -15.95 9.84
C SER A 45 6.14 -15.33 11.23
N VAL A 46 6.29 -16.18 12.25
CA VAL A 46 6.44 -15.77 13.65
C VAL A 46 7.37 -16.71 14.39
N THR A 47 8.14 -16.17 15.32
CA THR A 47 8.98 -16.98 16.22
C THR A 47 8.10 -17.71 17.24
N GLY A 48 8.39 -18.97 17.48
CA GLY A 48 7.67 -19.78 18.45
C GLY A 48 8.38 -21.09 18.74
N ARG A 49 7.75 -21.95 19.53
CA ARG A 49 8.25 -23.29 19.83
C ARG A 49 7.51 -24.32 18.99
N ALA A 50 8.15 -25.46 18.75
CA ALA A 50 7.61 -26.52 17.90
C ALA A 50 6.26 -27.06 18.38
N GLU A 51 5.99 -27.00 19.69
CA GLU A 51 4.76 -27.49 20.30
C GLU A 51 3.57 -26.54 20.20
N ASP A 52 3.75 -25.31 19.72
CA ASP A 52 2.68 -24.30 19.75
C ASP A 52 1.55 -24.61 18.73
N ASP A 53 1.82 -25.42 17.70
CA ASP A 53 0.87 -25.85 16.65
C ASP A 53 0.07 -24.68 16.07
N LEU A 54 0.76 -23.87 15.27
CA LEU A 54 0.26 -22.55 14.86
C LEU A 54 -0.53 -22.57 13.55
N TYR A 55 -1.58 -21.75 13.52
CA TYR A 55 -2.43 -21.49 12.36
C TYR A 55 -2.55 -19.98 12.14
N ILE A 56 -2.75 -19.57 10.89
CA ILE A 56 -3.15 -18.20 10.57
C ILE A 56 -4.67 -18.14 10.48
N LYS A 57 -5.28 -17.24 11.25
CA LYS A 57 -6.70 -16.91 11.14
C LYS A 57 -6.82 -15.52 10.52
N SER A 58 -7.63 -15.39 9.47
CA SER A 58 -7.79 -14.13 8.74
C SER A 58 -9.15 -14.05 8.04
N SER A 59 -9.52 -12.86 7.60
CA SER A 59 -10.65 -12.65 6.68
C SER A 59 -10.58 -13.55 5.43
N PHE A 60 -9.41 -13.82 4.85
CA PHE A 60 -9.28 -14.62 3.62
C PHE A 60 -9.63 -16.10 3.82
N ASN A 61 -9.62 -16.61 5.06
CA ASN A 61 -9.98 -17.99 5.38
C ASN A 61 -11.18 -18.08 6.33
N ASN A 62 -12.01 -17.02 6.37
CA ASN A 62 -13.19 -16.91 7.22
C ASN A 62 -12.88 -17.18 8.70
N TRP A 63 -11.71 -16.75 9.18
CA TRP A 63 -11.25 -16.97 10.56
C TRP A 63 -11.25 -18.44 10.99
N SER A 64 -10.97 -19.36 10.06
CA SER A 64 -10.91 -20.80 10.31
C SER A 64 -9.47 -21.30 10.53
N LEU A 65 -9.30 -22.59 10.81
CA LEU A 65 -7.99 -23.25 10.95
C LEU A 65 -7.48 -23.85 9.62
N SER A 66 -7.96 -23.38 8.47
CA SER A 66 -7.59 -23.94 7.16
C SER A 66 -6.21 -23.51 6.65
N THR A 67 -5.47 -22.72 7.43
CA THR A 67 -4.13 -22.23 7.08
C THR A 67 -3.12 -22.62 8.17
N PRO A 68 -2.71 -23.90 8.23
CA PRO A 68 -1.68 -24.36 9.16
C PRO A 68 -0.32 -23.76 8.79
N MET A 69 0.51 -23.51 9.79
CA MET A 69 1.89 -23.06 9.60
C MET A 69 2.84 -24.25 9.70
N THR A 70 4.04 -24.12 9.12
CA THR A 70 5.12 -25.09 9.20
C THR A 70 6.23 -24.57 10.09
N TYR A 71 6.67 -25.38 11.06
CA TYR A 71 7.76 -25.04 11.97
C TYR A 71 9.12 -25.48 11.41
N LYS A 72 10.09 -24.57 11.44
CA LYS A 72 11.50 -24.85 11.17
C LYS A 72 12.40 -23.88 11.93
N ASP A 73 13.38 -24.41 12.66
CA ASP A 73 14.45 -23.64 13.31
C ASP A 73 13.96 -22.44 14.16
N GLY A 74 12.92 -22.64 14.98
CA GLY A 74 12.36 -21.60 15.86
C GLY A 74 11.32 -20.69 15.19
N ILE A 75 11.01 -20.92 13.91
CA ILE A 75 10.13 -20.07 13.11
C ILE A 75 8.97 -20.91 12.58
N TRP A 76 7.75 -20.44 12.84
CA TRP A 76 6.56 -20.89 12.13
C TRP A 76 6.36 -20.03 10.90
N SER A 77 6.03 -20.64 9.76
CA SER A 77 5.77 -19.91 8.51
C SER A 77 4.68 -20.56 7.66
N ALA A 78 3.98 -19.75 6.87
CA ALA A 78 3.09 -20.21 5.80
C ALA A 78 3.28 -19.33 4.56
N GLU A 79 3.32 -19.97 3.39
CA GLU A 79 3.32 -19.29 2.10
C GLU A 79 1.87 -19.15 1.62
N LEU A 80 1.46 -17.92 1.31
CA LEU A 80 0.08 -17.57 0.96
C LEU A 80 0.02 -17.01 -0.46
N PHE A 81 -0.95 -17.48 -1.25
CA PHE A 81 -1.24 -16.99 -2.60
C PHE A 81 -2.55 -16.23 -2.57
N LEU A 82 -2.47 -14.94 -2.25
CA LEU A 82 -3.63 -14.06 -2.08
C LEU A 82 -3.70 -13.04 -3.23
N ALA A 83 -4.91 -12.57 -3.53
CA ALA A 83 -5.07 -11.42 -4.40
C ALA A 83 -4.46 -10.15 -3.74
N PRO A 84 -4.07 -9.14 -4.53
CA PRO A 84 -3.63 -7.87 -3.97
C PRO A 84 -4.69 -7.26 -3.05
N GLY A 85 -4.28 -6.77 -1.88
CA GLY A 85 -5.22 -6.27 -0.88
C GLY A 85 -4.64 -6.19 0.53
N SER A 86 -5.49 -5.76 1.47
CA SER A 86 -5.19 -5.73 2.89
C SER A 86 -6.08 -6.72 3.63
N TYR A 87 -5.47 -7.57 4.45
CA TYR A 87 -6.17 -8.63 5.18
C TYR A 87 -5.87 -8.54 6.68
N PRO A 88 -6.87 -8.39 7.56
CA PRO A 88 -6.67 -8.55 8.99
C PRO A 88 -6.34 -10.01 9.30
N TYR A 89 -5.31 -10.27 10.11
CA TYR A 89 -4.91 -11.61 10.52
C TYR A 89 -4.43 -11.66 11.98
N ALA A 90 -4.44 -12.87 12.53
CA ALA A 90 -3.81 -13.22 13.79
C ALA A 90 -3.25 -14.65 13.74
N PHE A 91 -2.35 -14.95 14.66
CA PHE A 91 -1.89 -16.31 14.90
C PHE A 91 -2.77 -16.98 15.93
N PHE A 92 -2.99 -18.28 15.77
CA PHE A 92 -3.73 -19.12 16.71
C PHE A 92 -2.90 -20.33 17.09
N SER A 93 -2.76 -20.60 18.38
CA SER A 93 -2.14 -21.83 18.88
C SER A 93 -3.21 -22.87 19.18
N ALA A 94 -3.18 -24.01 18.49
CA ALA A 94 -4.07 -25.13 18.82
C ALA A 94 -3.70 -25.77 20.18
N LYS A 95 -2.45 -25.59 20.63
CA LYS A 95 -1.99 -26.08 21.93
C LYS A 95 -2.60 -25.33 23.11
N THR A 96 -2.63 -24.00 23.06
CA THR A 96 -3.17 -23.16 24.16
C THR A 96 -4.60 -22.68 23.90
N SER A 97 -5.11 -22.83 22.68
CA SER A 97 -6.38 -22.23 22.21
C SER A 97 -6.39 -20.70 22.25
N GLU A 98 -5.23 -20.07 22.21
CA GLU A 98 -5.09 -18.61 22.26
C GLU A 98 -4.90 -18.02 20.86
N THR A 99 -5.43 -16.81 20.68
CA THR A 99 -5.17 -15.96 19.49
C THR A 99 -4.28 -14.80 19.90
N PHE A 100 -3.25 -14.52 19.12
CA PHE A 100 -2.32 -13.42 19.40
C PHE A 100 -1.94 -12.69 18.11
N LEU A 101 -1.57 -11.41 18.27
CA LEU A 101 -1.14 -10.56 17.16
C LEU A 101 0.32 -10.80 16.81
N ASP A 102 0.67 -10.49 15.58
CA ASP A 102 2.05 -10.47 15.12
C ASP A 102 2.79 -9.29 15.75
N SER A 103 3.66 -9.56 16.72
CA SER A 103 4.46 -8.55 17.41
C SER A 103 5.56 -7.95 16.52
N GLY A 104 5.94 -8.64 15.44
CA GLY A 104 6.90 -8.15 14.44
C GLY A 104 6.27 -7.24 13.39
N ASN A 105 4.94 -7.21 13.30
CA ASN A 105 4.21 -6.38 12.34
C ASN A 105 3.53 -5.19 13.05
N PRO A 106 4.01 -3.95 12.88
CA PRO A 106 3.42 -2.78 13.52
C PRO A 106 2.07 -2.37 12.89
N LEU A 107 1.73 -2.91 11.72
CA LEU A 107 0.51 -2.53 11.00
C LEU A 107 -0.70 -3.25 11.60
N THR A 108 -1.77 -2.50 11.83
CA THR A 108 -3.04 -3.04 12.34
C THR A 108 -4.21 -2.67 11.44
N MET A 109 -5.25 -3.50 11.50
CA MET A 109 -6.51 -3.31 10.77
C MET A 109 -7.66 -3.83 11.63
N PHE A 110 -8.79 -3.12 11.63
CA PHE A 110 -10.00 -3.57 12.28
C PHE A 110 -10.77 -4.53 11.36
N ASP A 111 -11.23 -5.64 11.92
CA ASP A 111 -12.36 -6.40 11.36
C ASP A 111 -13.50 -6.31 12.37
N LYS A 112 -14.60 -5.68 11.94
CA LYS A 112 -15.68 -5.22 12.81
C LYS A 112 -15.10 -4.33 13.92
N ASN A 113 -15.14 -4.78 15.18
CA ASN A 113 -14.70 -4.02 16.36
C ASN A 113 -13.44 -4.62 17.01
N ILE A 114 -12.77 -5.56 16.35
CA ILE A 114 -11.56 -6.20 16.89
C ILE A 114 -10.36 -5.77 16.04
N ARG A 115 -9.30 -5.33 16.72
CA ARG A 115 -8.04 -4.94 16.09
C ARG A 115 -7.15 -6.16 15.88
N TYR A 116 -6.72 -6.37 14.64
CA TYR A 116 -5.84 -7.44 14.22
C TYR A 116 -4.56 -6.91 13.57
N SER A 117 -3.57 -7.76 13.34
CA SER A 117 -2.41 -7.42 12.52
C SER A 117 -2.85 -7.28 11.06
N LYS A 118 -2.23 -6.38 10.30
CA LYS A 118 -2.58 -6.12 8.89
C LYS A 118 -1.54 -6.76 7.97
N LEU A 119 -1.98 -7.72 7.16
CA LEU A 119 -1.20 -8.25 6.05
C LEU A 119 -1.47 -7.38 4.82
N VAL A 120 -0.42 -6.87 4.16
CA VAL A 120 -0.53 -6.11 2.92
C VAL A 120 0.08 -6.93 1.79
N VAL A 121 -0.76 -7.32 0.83
CA VAL A 121 -0.36 -8.02 -0.39
C VAL A 121 -0.30 -6.98 -1.50
N LYS A 122 0.92 -6.61 -1.90
CA LYS A 122 1.16 -5.63 -2.98
C LYS A 122 0.72 -6.23 -4.32
N ASP A 123 0.26 -5.37 -5.22
CA ASP A 123 -0.06 -5.78 -6.59
C ASP A 123 1.23 -5.92 -7.42
N CYS A 124 1.70 -7.16 -7.56
CA CYS A 124 2.92 -7.49 -8.26
C CYS A 124 2.88 -7.21 -9.78
N ARG A 125 1.72 -6.85 -10.34
CA ARG A 125 1.64 -6.40 -11.74
C ARG A 125 2.41 -5.11 -11.96
N TYR A 126 2.46 -4.27 -10.93
CA TYR A 126 3.14 -2.99 -10.98
C TYR A 126 4.59 -3.13 -10.52
N PRO A 127 5.51 -2.37 -11.13
CA PRO A 127 6.87 -2.30 -10.61
C PRO A 127 6.89 -1.62 -9.24
N VAL A 128 7.95 -1.89 -8.49
CA VAL A 128 8.19 -1.30 -7.17
C VAL A 128 9.49 -0.51 -7.20
N ILE A 129 9.49 0.67 -6.59
CA ILE A 129 10.70 1.46 -6.33
C ILE A 129 10.86 1.65 -4.83
N GLU A 130 12.05 1.37 -4.32
CA GLU A 130 12.36 1.47 -2.89
C GLU A 130 13.75 2.08 -2.69
N LEU A 131 13.90 2.85 -1.62
CA LEU A 131 15.19 3.42 -1.26
C LEU A 131 16.13 2.29 -0.81
N ALA A 132 17.28 2.15 -1.46
CA ALA A 132 18.22 1.06 -1.17
C ALA A 132 19.01 1.26 0.15
N GLY A 133 18.96 2.47 0.71
CA GLY A 133 19.60 2.83 1.97
C GLY A 133 19.35 4.30 2.30
N ARG A 134 19.61 4.71 3.54
CA ARG A 134 19.45 6.12 3.93
C ARG A 134 20.34 7.02 3.06
N PRO A 135 19.87 8.23 2.68
CA PRO A 135 20.71 9.14 1.92
C PRO A 135 21.96 9.53 2.70
N GLU A 136 23.11 9.50 2.02
CA GLU A 136 24.37 9.98 2.54
C GLU A 136 24.50 11.48 2.29
N ILE A 137 24.74 12.23 3.35
CA ILE A 137 24.98 13.67 3.28
C ILE A 137 26.40 13.94 3.80
N LYS A 138 27.25 14.56 2.97
CA LYS A 138 28.61 14.95 3.35
C LYS A 138 28.87 16.38 2.89
N GLY A 139 28.80 17.33 3.82
CA GLY A 139 28.80 18.74 3.48
C GLY A 139 27.57 19.05 2.61
N LYS A 140 27.81 19.48 1.36
CA LYS A 140 26.76 19.77 0.38
C LYS A 140 26.49 18.62 -0.62
N SER A 141 27.26 17.53 -0.54
CA SER A 141 27.06 16.35 -1.37
C SER A 141 25.96 15.47 -0.79
N ILE A 142 24.95 15.17 -1.61
CA ILE A 142 23.84 14.25 -1.32
C ILE A 142 23.94 13.06 -2.27
N ARG A 143 24.02 11.85 -1.72
CA ARG A 143 24.06 10.62 -2.51
C ARG A 143 23.11 9.58 -1.97
N PHE A 144 22.34 8.97 -2.85
CA PHE A 144 21.47 7.84 -2.50
C PHE A 144 21.10 7.04 -3.73
N GLN A 145 20.55 5.86 -3.50
CA GLN A 145 20.13 4.98 -4.58
C GLN A 145 18.72 4.44 -4.34
N ILE A 146 18.01 4.24 -5.44
CA ILE A 146 16.69 3.63 -5.47
C ILE A 146 16.78 2.35 -6.28
N LYS A 147 16.27 1.28 -5.70
CA LYS A 147 16.13 -0.01 -6.35
C LYS A 147 14.80 -0.04 -7.08
N PHE A 148 14.86 -0.23 -8.39
CA PHE A 148 13.71 -0.65 -9.20
C PHE A 148 13.62 -2.17 -9.20
N THR A 149 12.43 -2.68 -8.90
CA THR A 149 12.07 -4.09 -8.99
C THR A 149 10.92 -4.21 -9.99
N PRO A 150 11.08 -4.97 -11.09
CA PRO A 150 10.04 -5.09 -12.10
C PRO A 150 8.80 -5.79 -11.54
N GLY A 151 7.64 -5.48 -12.12
CA GLY A 151 6.44 -6.27 -11.91
C GLY A 151 6.55 -7.65 -12.57
N ILE A 152 5.46 -8.44 -12.55
CA ILE A 152 5.44 -9.79 -13.14
C ILE A 152 5.75 -9.80 -14.65
N SER A 153 5.56 -8.68 -15.35
CA SER A 153 5.92 -8.53 -16.76
C SER A 153 7.44 -8.62 -16.99
N GLY A 154 8.24 -8.43 -15.93
CA GLY A 154 9.70 -8.46 -15.98
C GLY A 154 10.32 -7.29 -16.75
N LYS A 155 9.56 -6.23 -17.04
CA LYS A 155 10.04 -5.12 -17.86
C LYS A 155 10.94 -4.16 -17.10
N ASP A 156 11.97 -3.70 -17.81
CA ASP A 156 12.84 -2.61 -17.38
C ASP A 156 12.07 -1.28 -17.28
N PRO A 157 12.56 -0.32 -16.48
CA PRO A 157 11.97 1.01 -16.39
C PRO A 157 12.09 1.77 -17.73
N ASP A 158 11.00 2.40 -18.17
CA ASP A 158 10.99 3.37 -19.25
C ASP A 158 11.25 4.77 -18.68
N LEU A 159 12.54 5.09 -18.51
CA LEU A 159 12.97 6.35 -17.93
C LEU A 159 12.64 7.57 -18.81
N SER A 160 12.32 7.36 -20.10
CA SER A 160 11.91 8.44 -21.01
C SER A 160 10.48 8.93 -20.74
N LYS A 161 9.62 8.05 -20.24
CA LYS A 161 8.25 8.38 -19.79
C LYS A 161 8.15 8.64 -18.29
N SER A 162 9.20 8.32 -17.56
CA SER A 162 9.31 8.55 -16.12
C SER A 162 9.62 10.01 -15.82
N ARG A 163 9.35 10.42 -14.58
CA ARG A 163 9.68 11.75 -14.06
C ARG A 163 10.46 11.60 -12.77
N ILE A 164 11.67 12.14 -12.75
CA ILE A 164 12.50 12.25 -11.57
C ILE A 164 12.78 13.73 -11.38
N LEU A 165 12.20 14.31 -10.33
CA LEU A 165 12.28 15.74 -10.07
C LEU A 165 13.03 16.01 -8.78
N LEU A 166 13.79 17.11 -8.75
CA LEU A 166 14.28 17.76 -7.55
C LEU A 166 13.47 19.05 -7.37
N GLY A 167 12.59 19.06 -6.36
CA GLY A 167 11.56 20.08 -6.23
C GLY A 167 10.63 20.06 -7.45
N ARG A 168 10.75 21.06 -8.33
CA ARG A 168 9.95 21.18 -9.56
C ARG A 168 10.77 20.98 -10.85
N GLU A 169 12.08 20.84 -10.73
CA GLU A 169 13.01 20.72 -11.86
C GLU A 169 13.38 19.26 -12.10
N ASN A 170 13.80 18.92 -13.33
CA ASN A 170 14.33 17.58 -13.60
C ASN A 170 15.61 17.37 -12.79
N ALA A 171 15.74 16.22 -12.13
CA ALA A 171 16.95 15.86 -11.43
C ALA A 171 17.90 15.10 -12.35
N ASP A 172 19.21 15.29 -12.13
CA ASP A 172 20.24 14.43 -12.70
C ASP A 172 20.25 13.07 -11.98
N TYR A 173 20.47 12.00 -12.75
CA TYR A 173 20.55 10.64 -12.22
C TYR A 173 21.38 9.75 -13.16
N SER A 174 21.81 8.60 -12.63
CA SER A 174 22.32 7.49 -13.43
C SER A 174 21.51 6.22 -13.19
N PHE A 175 21.44 5.34 -14.19
CA PHE A 175 20.73 4.07 -14.08
C PHE A 175 21.65 2.91 -14.46
N ASP A 176 21.82 1.97 -13.53
CA ASP A 176 22.48 0.70 -13.80
C ASP A 176 21.43 -0.36 -14.11
N LYS A 177 21.34 -0.74 -15.39
CA LYS A 177 20.41 -1.76 -15.87
C LYS A 177 20.64 -3.15 -15.26
N LYS A 178 21.88 -3.51 -14.92
CA LYS A 178 22.17 -4.85 -14.37
C LYS A 178 21.63 -4.99 -12.96
N THR A 179 21.77 -3.94 -12.17
CA THR A 179 21.34 -3.93 -10.77
C THR A 179 19.97 -3.31 -10.59
N GLY A 180 19.39 -2.65 -11.61
CA GLY A 180 18.12 -1.92 -11.49
C GLY A 180 18.24 -0.70 -10.57
N MET A 181 19.44 -0.15 -10.39
CA MET A 181 19.69 0.93 -9.44
C MET A 181 19.66 2.28 -10.14
N ILE A 182 18.81 3.18 -9.65
CA ILE A 182 18.82 4.60 -9.99
C ILE A 182 19.64 5.31 -8.92
N SER A 183 20.74 5.97 -9.31
CA SER A 183 21.61 6.68 -8.37
C SER A 183 21.49 8.19 -8.55
N ILE A 184 21.31 8.88 -7.42
CA ILE A 184 21.38 10.33 -7.30
C ILE A 184 22.73 10.68 -6.70
N ASP A 185 23.46 11.55 -7.38
CA ASP A 185 24.66 12.22 -6.88
C ASP A 185 24.48 13.71 -7.16
N HIS A 186 24.22 14.47 -6.10
CA HIS A 186 23.82 15.87 -6.21
C HIS A 186 24.68 16.74 -5.30
N GLU A 187 25.20 17.83 -5.85
CA GLU A 187 25.88 18.87 -5.08
C GLU A 187 24.91 20.04 -4.85
N ALA A 188 24.47 20.20 -3.62
CA ALA A 188 23.56 21.26 -3.23
C ALA A 188 24.21 22.64 -3.34
N LYS A 189 23.43 23.65 -3.74
CA LYS A 189 23.90 25.04 -3.79
C LYS A 189 24.01 25.65 -2.38
N GLU A 190 23.06 25.33 -1.52
CA GLU A 190 22.88 25.91 -0.19
C GLU A 190 22.44 24.86 0.83
N SER A 191 22.47 25.23 2.11
CA SER A 191 21.85 24.42 3.15
C SER A 191 20.34 24.55 3.05
N GLY A 192 19.60 23.49 3.36
CA GLY A 192 18.14 23.49 3.30
C GLY A 192 17.56 22.13 2.96
N LYS A 193 16.25 22.14 2.65
CA LYS A 193 15.50 20.95 2.29
C LYS A 193 15.54 20.72 0.78
N TYR A 194 15.95 19.52 0.40
CA TYR A 194 15.96 19.01 -0.97
C TYR A 194 14.98 17.84 -1.05
N THR A 195 14.02 17.89 -1.97
CA THR A 195 12.99 16.85 -2.10
C THR A 195 13.01 16.27 -3.49
N TRP A 196 13.32 14.98 -3.59
CA TRP A 196 13.16 14.25 -4.85
C TRP A 196 11.80 13.58 -4.93
N SER A 197 11.18 13.62 -6.11
CA SER A 197 9.98 12.84 -6.41
C SER A 197 10.23 11.92 -7.61
N PHE A 198 9.93 10.64 -7.45
CA PHE A 198 10.12 9.60 -8.45
C PHE A 198 8.77 9.05 -8.89
N ARG A 199 8.41 9.31 -10.14
CA ARG A 199 7.29 8.66 -10.83
C ARG A 199 7.86 7.82 -11.96
N ILE A 200 8.07 6.54 -11.70
CA ILE A 200 8.75 5.62 -12.61
C ILE A 200 7.73 4.70 -13.27
N PHE A 201 7.81 4.58 -14.59
CA PHE A 201 7.03 3.63 -15.39
C PHE A 201 7.94 2.51 -15.88
N ASP A 202 7.39 1.32 -16.05
CA ASP A 202 8.01 0.27 -16.85
C ASP A 202 7.73 0.44 -18.35
N SER A 203 8.37 -0.38 -19.17
CA SER A 203 8.21 -0.35 -20.63
C SER A 203 6.82 -0.78 -21.13
N ASP A 204 6.01 -1.43 -20.29
CA ASP A 204 4.62 -1.79 -20.60
C ASP A 204 3.63 -0.69 -20.16
N GLY A 205 4.11 0.35 -19.45
CA GLY A 205 3.35 1.51 -19.01
C GLY A 205 2.78 1.38 -17.59
N PHE A 206 3.15 0.34 -16.83
CA PHE A 206 2.79 0.24 -15.42
C PHE A 206 3.63 1.21 -14.59
N ALA A 207 2.97 1.97 -13.72
CA ALA A 207 3.64 2.94 -12.83
C ALA A 207 3.90 2.32 -11.46
N ALA A 208 5.10 2.55 -10.92
CA ALA A 208 5.36 2.32 -9.51
C ALA A 208 4.63 3.39 -8.66
N GLU A 209 4.39 3.07 -7.39
CA GLU A 209 3.97 4.08 -6.41
C GLU A 209 5.00 5.21 -6.36
N VAL A 210 4.51 6.45 -6.22
CA VAL A 210 5.38 7.63 -6.19
C VAL A 210 6.23 7.59 -4.94
N LEU A 211 7.54 7.58 -5.11
CA LEU A 211 8.49 7.69 -4.00
C LEU A 211 8.91 9.14 -3.86
N THR A 212 8.79 9.68 -2.64
CA THR A 212 9.33 11.00 -2.28
C THR A 212 10.46 10.83 -1.29
N VAL A 213 11.61 11.44 -1.58
CA VAL A 213 12.81 11.38 -0.73
C VAL A 213 13.17 12.81 -0.31
N PRO A 214 12.72 13.24 0.88
CA PRO A 214 13.15 14.52 1.43
C PRO A 214 14.47 14.35 2.20
N VAL A 215 15.41 15.26 1.95
CA VAL A 215 16.75 15.29 2.54
C VAL A 215 17.01 16.70 3.04
N TRP A 216 17.63 16.85 4.20
CA TRP A 216 18.02 18.14 4.75
C TRP A 216 19.54 18.24 4.81
N ILE A 217 20.08 19.33 4.29
CA ILE A 217 21.44 19.76 4.59
C ILE A 217 21.33 20.84 5.66
N GLU A 218 21.86 20.54 6.83
CA GLU A 218 21.85 21.45 7.98
C GLU A 218 23.30 21.68 8.43
N GLU A 219 23.59 22.88 8.92
CA GLU A 219 24.93 23.18 9.47
C GLU A 219 25.27 22.27 10.67
N LYS A 220 24.24 21.94 11.45
CA LYS A 220 24.31 21.01 12.56
C LYS A 220 23.24 19.95 12.36
N PRO A 221 23.58 18.64 12.48
CA PRO A 221 22.58 17.58 12.40
C PRO A 221 21.45 17.81 13.41
N PHE A 222 20.21 17.65 12.98
CA PHE A 222 19.07 17.62 13.87
C PHE A 222 19.23 16.56 14.98
N GLU A 223 18.95 16.99 16.21
CA GLU A 223 19.01 16.15 17.40
C GLU A 223 17.72 16.33 18.21
N TRP A 224 17.00 15.24 18.49
CA TRP A 224 15.73 15.28 19.23
C TRP A 224 15.87 15.91 20.62
N GLN A 225 17.01 15.77 21.29
CA GLN A 225 17.28 16.42 22.57
C GLN A 225 17.31 17.96 22.50
N ASN A 226 17.51 18.52 21.30
CA ASN A 226 17.55 19.97 21.05
C ASN A 226 16.26 20.46 20.37
N ALA A 227 15.22 19.63 20.30
CA ALA A 227 13.95 19.99 19.69
C ALA A 227 13.17 20.97 20.57
N PHE A 228 12.84 22.14 20.02
CA PHE A 228 11.83 23.03 20.58
C PHE A 228 10.53 22.82 19.78
N MET A 229 9.60 22.09 20.39
CA MET A 229 8.41 21.57 19.74
C MET A 229 7.21 22.49 19.94
N TYR A 230 6.43 22.72 18.88
CA TYR A 230 5.14 23.39 18.92
C TYR A 230 4.03 22.42 18.54
N GLN A 231 3.12 22.15 19.48
CA GLN A 231 1.92 21.37 19.21
C GLN A 231 0.81 22.28 18.68
N LEU A 232 0.22 21.94 17.55
CA LEU A 232 -0.92 22.65 16.99
C LEU A 232 -2.07 21.70 16.66
N MET A 233 -3.29 22.20 16.81
CA MET A 233 -4.51 21.55 16.33
C MET A 233 -4.82 22.12 14.95
N THR A 234 -4.70 21.32 13.89
CA THR A 234 -4.83 21.74 12.50
C THR A 234 -6.10 22.59 12.30
N ASP A 235 -7.24 22.03 12.68
CA ASP A 235 -8.56 22.66 12.56
C ASP A 235 -8.73 23.98 13.35
N ARG A 236 -7.94 24.23 14.40
CA ARG A 236 -8.03 25.44 15.23
C ARG A 236 -6.90 26.45 14.98
N PHE A 237 -5.92 26.12 14.15
CA PHE A 237 -4.69 26.89 14.06
C PHE A 237 -4.79 28.07 13.07
N SER A 238 -5.03 27.78 11.79
CA SER A 238 -5.13 28.79 10.74
C SER A 238 -5.83 28.18 9.52
N ASN A 239 -6.81 28.90 8.96
CA ASN A 239 -7.48 28.54 7.71
C ASN A 239 -6.75 29.23 6.55
N GLY A 240 -6.14 28.46 5.64
CA GLY A 240 -5.44 28.98 4.46
C GLY A 240 -6.20 28.77 3.14
N ASP A 241 -7.23 27.92 3.13
CA ASP A 241 -8.04 27.60 1.94
C ASP A 241 -9.51 27.35 2.31
N GLU A 242 -10.30 28.44 2.29
CA GLU A 242 -11.75 28.40 2.56
C GLU A 242 -12.53 27.50 1.57
N SER A 243 -11.95 27.08 0.44
CA SER A 243 -12.64 26.21 -0.53
C SER A 243 -12.85 24.78 -0.02
N ASN A 244 -12.11 24.39 1.02
CA ASN A 244 -12.21 23.08 1.67
C ASN A 244 -13.02 23.13 2.99
N ASP A 245 -13.58 24.29 3.34
CA ASP A 245 -14.43 24.44 4.52
C ASP A 245 -15.77 23.71 4.36
N ALA A 246 -16.13 22.91 5.36
CA ALA A 246 -17.34 22.10 5.34
C ALA A 246 -18.06 21.98 6.69
N PRO A 247 -18.37 23.09 7.39
CA PRO A 247 -19.01 23.01 8.71
C PRO A 247 -20.35 22.26 8.66
N LEU A 248 -20.63 21.47 9.69
CA LEU A 248 -21.86 20.68 9.76
C LEU A 248 -23.08 21.55 10.12
N PRO A 249 -24.25 21.33 9.51
CA PRO A 249 -25.47 22.05 9.89
C PRO A 249 -25.92 21.66 11.30
N ASP A 250 -26.60 22.58 11.99
CA ASP A 250 -27.23 22.37 13.30
C ASP A 250 -26.27 21.98 14.45
N ILE A 251 -24.97 22.24 14.27
CA ILE A 251 -23.93 22.10 15.32
C ILE A 251 -23.57 23.50 15.83
N ASP A 252 -23.43 23.64 17.15
CA ASP A 252 -22.93 24.89 17.76
C ASP A 252 -21.56 25.23 17.17
N GLU A 253 -21.36 26.48 16.76
CA GLU A 253 -20.12 26.94 16.12
C GLU A 253 -18.87 26.52 16.89
N LYS A 254 -18.88 26.60 18.23
CA LYS A 254 -17.73 26.23 19.07
C LYS A 254 -17.43 24.73 19.06
N ALA A 255 -18.44 23.93 18.76
CA ALA A 255 -18.39 22.47 18.66
C ALA A 255 -18.27 21.97 17.22
N ASN A 256 -18.21 22.88 16.24
CA ASN A 256 -18.09 22.57 14.82
C ASN A 256 -16.62 22.67 14.36
N TRP A 257 -16.34 22.24 13.14
CA TRP A 257 -15.05 22.52 12.48
C TRP A 257 -14.85 24.03 12.33
N GLN A 258 -13.64 24.53 12.57
CA GLN A 258 -13.29 25.97 12.46
C GLN A 258 -12.56 26.28 11.14
N GLY A 259 -12.27 25.27 10.31
CA GLY A 259 -11.68 25.47 8.97
C GLY A 259 -10.16 25.57 8.95
N GLY A 260 -9.47 25.36 10.07
CA GLY A 260 -8.02 25.30 10.05
C GLY A 260 -7.51 24.11 9.21
N ASP A 261 -6.51 24.35 8.38
CA ASP A 261 -6.09 23.39 7.36
C ASP A 261 -4.56 23.35 7.15
N PHE A 262 -4.09 22.48 6.25
CA PHE A 262 -2.66 22.38 5.95
C PHE A 262 -2.13 23.60 5.20
N GLN A 263 -2.95 24.30 4.42
CA GLN A 263 -2.52 25.50 3.74
C GLN A 263 -2.20 26.60 4.75
N GLY A 264 -3.04 26.81 5.77
CA GLY A 264 -2.79 27.78 6.83
C GLY A 264 -1.56 27.44 7.68
N ILE A 265 -1.24 26.16 7.87
CA ILE A 265 0.02 25.74 8.51
C ILE A 265 1.22 26.09 7.60
N ILE A 266 1.12 25.80 6.30
CA ILE A 266 2.17 26.13 5.32
C ILE A 266 2.40 27.64 5.27
N ASP A 267 1.33 28.44 5.21
CA ASP A 267 1.42 29.89 5.20
C ASP A 267 2.17 30.43 6.43
N LYS A 268 1.97 29.82 7.60
CA LYS A 268 2.70 30.18 8.83
C LYS A 268 4.15 29.71 8.84
N ILE A 269 4.48 28.62 8.16
CA ILE A 269 5.87 28.21 7.93
C ILE A 269 6.56 29.24 7.02
N ASP A 270 5.91 29.62 5.93
CA ASP A 270 6.44 30.56 4.93
C ASP A 270 6.58 32.00 5.49
N ASP A 271 5.69 32.40 6.41
CA ASP A 271 5.73 33.67 7.16
C ASP A 271 6.74 33.67 8.32
N ASN A 272 7.60 32.65 8.43
CA ASN A 272 8.59 32.48 9.50
C ASN A 272 8.03 32.44 10.94
N TYR A 273 6.71 32.32 11.14
CA TYR A 273 6.05 32.37 12.46
C TYR A 273 6.71 31.42 13.48
N PHE A 274 6.99 30.19 13.08
CA PHE A 274 7.63 29.19 13.94
C PHE A 274 9.13 29.44 14.13
N THR A 275 9.84 29.80 13.06
CA THR A 275 11.27 30.10 13.08
C THR A 275 11.57 31.28 14.01
N ASP A 276 10.75 32.33 13.97
CA ASP A 276 10.90 33.51 14.82
C ASP A 276 10.67 33.20 16.31
N MET A 277 9.85 32.18 16.61
CA MET A 277 9.71 31.64 17.98
C MET A 277 10.85 30.68 18.37
N GLY A 278 11.72 30.30 17.44
CA GLY A 278 12.77 29.30 17.65
C GLY A 278 12.27 27.86 17.63
N VAL A 279 11.06 27.60 17.12
CA VAL A 279 10.49 26.26 16.96
C VAL A 279 11.14 25.55 15.79
N ASN A 280 11.56 24.31 15.99
CA ASN A 280 12.17 23.46 14.95
C ASN A 280 11.47 22.11 14.77
N VAL A 281 10.41 21.83 15.55
CA VAL A 281 9.56 20.64 15.38
C VAL A 281 8.09 21.04 15.52
N LEU A 282 7.27 20.64 14.55
CA LEU A 282 5.81 20.76 14.64
C LEU A 282 5.20 19.41 15.01
N TRP A 283 4.34 19.42 16.03
CA TRP A 283 3.46 18.29 16.33
C TRP A 283 2.03 18.66 15.98
N ILE A 284 1.54 18.14 14.87
CA ILE A 284 0.18 18.39 14.39
C ILE A 284 -0.80 17.36 14.98
N SER A 285 -2.06 17.77 15.13
CA SER A 285 -3.17 16.83 15.39
C SER A 285 -3.29 15.79 14.27
N SER A 286 -3.95 14.66 14.57
CA SER A 286 -4.11 13.53 13.65
C SER A 286 -4.55 13.98 12.25
N PRO A 287 -3.80 13.62 11.18
CA PRO A 287 -4.16 13.94 9.80
C PRO A 287 -5.10 12.89 9.17
N VAL A 288 -5.58 11.93 9.96
CA VAL A 288 -6.42 10.83 9.46
C VAL A 288 -7.85 11.32 9.24
N ALA A 289 -8.50 10.80 8.20
CA ALA A 289 -9.89 11.12 7.91
C ALA A 289 -10.80 10.81 9.12
N ASN A 290 -11.55 11.82 9.56
CA ASN A 290 -12.60 11.69 10.57
C ASN A 290 -13.92 11.22 9.92
N THR A 291 -14.90 10.85 10.76
CA THR A 291 -16.26 10.55 10.28
C THR A 291 -16.91 11.81 9.72
N GLU A 292 -17.80 11.69 8.74
CA GLU A 292 -18.54 12.85 8.21
C GLU A 292 -19.78 13.20 9.05
N ASN A 293 -20.19 12.33 9.98
CA ASN A 293 -21.39 12.52 10.79
C ASN A 293 -21.07 13.10 12.17
N PRO A 294 -21.94 13.97 12.72
CA PRO A 294 -21.75 14.51 14.06
C PRO A 294 -21.96 13.43 15.13
N GLY A 295 -21.15 13.50 16.18
CA GLY A 295 -21.24 12.63 17.35
C GLY A 295 -22.10 13.26 18.44
N LYS A 296 -22.92 12.47 19.13
CA LYS A 296 -23.65 12.93 20.31
C LYS A 296 -22.73 12.96 21.52
N GLY A 297 -22.84 14.00 22.35
CA GLY A 297 -22.13 14.09 23.62
C GLY A 297 -22.40 12.88 24.54
N MET A 298 -21.37 12.49 25.30
CA MET A 298 -21.47 11.40 26.27
C MET A 298 -21.86 11.94 27.66
N GLY A 299 -22.24 11.05 28.59
CA GLY A 299 -22.48 11.42 29.99
C GLY A 299 -23.75 12.26 30.24
N GLY A 300 -24.76 12.16 29.37
CA GLY A 300 -26.02 12.90 29.49
C GLY A 300 -26.04 14.22 28.73
N ASP A 301 -24.96 14.58 28.04
CA ASP A 301 -24.94 15.72 27.14
C ASP A 301 -25.81 15.44 25.90
N THR A 302 -26.79 16.31 25.65
CA THR A 302 -27.73 16.18 24.53
C THR A 302 -27.26 16.87 23.26
N ARG A 303 -26.13 17.58 23.29
CA ARG A 303 -25.57 18.31 22.16
C ARG A 303 -24.85 17.37 21.20
N TYR A 304 -24.72 17.84 19.96
CA TYR A 304 -23.96 17.20 18.91
C TYR A 304 -22.65 17.98 18.67
N TYR A 305 -21.63 17.26 18.24
CA TYR A 305 -20.28 17.76 18.03
C TYR A 305 -19.77 17.28 16.69
N SER A 306 -19.04 18.13 15.97
CA SER A 306 -18.28 17.65 14.83
C SER A 306 -17.15 16.72 15.31
N PRO A 307 -16.77 15.71 14.52
CA PRO A 307 -15.66 14.83 14.87
C PRO A 307 -14.33 15.51 14.50
N TYR A 308 -13.51 15.80 15.50
CA TYR A 308 -12.18 16.42 15.32
C TYR A 308 -11.06 15.70 16.11
N HIS A 309 -11.39 14.58 16.76
CA HIS A 309 -10.46 13.71 17.46
C HIS A 309 -10.67 12.26 17.00
N SER A 310 -9.82 11.81 16.07
CA SER A 310 -9.68 10.39 15.71
C SER A 310 -9.08 9.58 16.84
#